data_AF-A0A7J6VS25-F1
#
_entry.id   AF-A0A7J6VS25-F1
#
_cell.length_a   1.000
_cell.length_b   1.000
_cell.length_c   1.000
_cell.angle_alpha   90.00
_cell.angle_beta   90.00
_cell.angle_gamma   90.00
#
_symmetry.space_group_name_H-M   'P 1'
#
loop_
_entity.id
_entity.type
_entity.pdbx_description
1 polymer ?
#
loop_
_entity_poly.entity_id
_entity_poly.type
_entity_poly.pdbx_seq_one_letter_code
_entity_poly.pdbx_strand_id
1 'polypeptide(L)'
;MTSRADENDKWASYAGPGAWNDPDMLEIGNGGMTTEEYRSHMSIWAVVKAPLLIGCDVRSMNNVTYELLSNKEVIAVNQNRLGVQGKKVKKDGDLEVD
;
A
#
# COMPACT_ATOMS: atom_id res chain seq x y z
N MET A 1 8.67 7.86 -1.41
CA MET A 1 7.57 6.86 -1.36
C MET A 1 6.22 7.51 -1.13
N THR A 2 6.05 8.36 -0.11
CA THR A 2 4.73 8.90 0.29
C THR A 2 4.06 9.80 -0.75
N SER A 3 4.81 10.41 -1.67
CA SER A 3 4.24 11.32 -2.69
C SER A 3 3.10 10.71 -3.52
N ARG A 4 3.17 9.41 -3.84
CA ARG A 4 2.09 8.72 -4.57
C ARG A 4 0.84 8.51 -3.72
N ALA A 5 1.02 8.15 -2.45
CA ALA A 5 -0.09 8.06 -1.50
C ALA A 5 -0.73 9.45 -1.25
N ASP A 6 0.07 10.51 -1.18
CA ASP A 6 -0.40 11.90 -1.00
C ASP A 6 -1.21 12.40 -2.20
N GLU A 7 -0.79 12.06 -3.41
CA GLU A 7 -1.55 12.34 -4.63
C GLU A 7 -2.87 11.56 -4.65
N ASN A 8 -2.82 10.30 -4.21
CA ASN A 8 -3.97 9.38 -4.17
C ASN A 8 -5.05 9.80 -3.15
N ASP A 9 -4.63 10.33 -1.99
CA ASP A 9 -5.52 10.74 -0.89
C ASP A 9 -6.57 11.79 -1.33
N LYS A 10 -6.18 12.70 -2.23
CA LYS A 10 -7.06 13.74 -2.80
C LYS A 10 -8.29 13.16 -3.50
N TRP A 11 -8.18 11.92 -4.00
CA TRP A 11 -9.20 11.25 -4.79
C TRP A 11 -9.92 10.14 -4.02
N ALA A 12 -9.69 10.01 -2.72
CA ALA A 12 -10.22 8.92 -1.91
C ALA A 12 -11.76 8.80 -1.94
N SER A 13 -12.50 9.89 -2.17
CA SER A 13 -13.97 9.85 -2.30
C SER A 13 -14.47 9.20 -3.60
N TYR A 14 -13.61 9.00 -4.58
CA TYR A 14 -13.97 8.40 -5.87
C TYR A 14 -13.72 6.89 -5.91
N ALA A 15 -12.96 6.35 -4.95
CA ALA A 15 -12.71 4.92 -4.84
C ALA A 15 -13.86 4.19 -4.14
N GLY A 16 -14.18 2.99 -4.63
CA GLY A 16 -15.17 2.12 -4.02
C GLY A 16 -15.31 0.78 -4.75
N PRO A 17 -16.20 -0.11 -4.28
CA PRO A 17 -16.44 -1.39 -4.95
C PRO A 17 -16.72 -1.22 -6.45
N GLY A 18 -15.85 -1.78 -7.29
CA GLY A 18 -15.93 -1.73 -8.74
C GLY A 18 -14.93 -0.77 -9.42
N ALA A 19 -14.35 0.18 -8.69
CA ALA A 19 -13.32 1.08 -9.21
C ALA A 19 -12.43 1.64 -8.09
N TRP A 20 -11.12 1.43 -8.19
CA TRP A 20 -10.14 1.82 -7.17
C TRP A 20 -9.14 2.80 -7.75
N ASN A 21 -8.65 3.73 -6.93
CA ASN A 21 -7.52 4.55 -7.33
C ASN A 21 -6.24 3.70 -7.32
N ASP A 22 -5.38 3.90 -8.31
CA ASP A 22 -4.15 3.15 -8.49
C ASP A 22 -2.93 4.06 -8.29
N PRO A 23 -2.26 4.00 -7.13
CA PRO A 23 -1.03 4.75 -6.85
C PRO A 23 0.24 4.10 -7.43
N ASP A 24 0.09 3.16 -8.38
CA ASP A 24 1.13 2.35 -9.02
C ASP A 24 1.47 1.06 -8.24
N MET A 25 2.30 0.21 -8.84
CA MET A 25 2.65 -1.13 -8.38
C MET A 25 3.36 -1.15 -7.02
N LEU A 26 3.35 -2.34 -6.39
CA LEU A 26 4.17 -2.63 -5.22
C LEU A 26 5.64 -2.81 -5.62
N GLU A 27 6.51 -1.99 -5.04
CA GLU A 27 7.96 -2.01 -5.26
C GLU A 27 8.71 -2.96 -4.28
N ILE A 28 7.96 -3.77 -3.51
CA ILE A 28 8.50 -4.66 -2.48
C ILE A 28 9.40 -5.72 -3.12
N GLY A 29 10.69 -5.69 -2.78
CA GLY A 29 11.68 -6.61 -3.33
C GLY A 29 12.45 -6.11 -4.56
N ASN A 30 12.17 -4.90 -5.06
CA ASN A 30 12.91 -4.31 -6.20
C ASN A 30 14.26 -3.68 -5.83
N GLY A 31 14.64 -3.70 -4.54
CA GLY A 31 15.80 -2.98 -4.01
C GLY A 31 15.51 -1.50 -3.75
N GLY A 32 16.52 -0.78 -3.27
CA GLY A 32 16.45 0.67 -3.04
C GLY A 32 15.68 1.12 -1.79
N MET A 33 15.16 0.18 -0.98
CA MET A 33 14.46 0.45 0.26
C MET A 33 14.87 -0.55 1.35
N THR A 34 14.80 -0.11 2.60
CA THR A 34 14.92 -0.94 3.80
C THR A 34 13.67 -1.79 4.01
N THR A 35 13.78 -2.84 4.83
CA THR A 35 12.63 -3.67 5.20
C THR A 35 11.48 -2.87 5.83
N GLU A 36 11.80 -1.85 6.63
CA GLU A 36 10.77 -1.03 7.29
C GLU A 36 10.08 -0.07 6.32
N GLU A 37 10.79 0.42 5.31
CA GLU A 37 10.17 1.15 4.20
C GLU A 37 9.23 0.25 3.42
N TYR A 38 9.62 -0.99 3.08
CA TYR A 38 8.71 -1.94 2.44
C TYR A 38 7.48 -2.28 3.29
N ARG A 39 7.66 -2.41 4.61
CA ARG A 39 6.55 -2.63 5.54
C ARG A 39 5.58 -1.46 5.52
N SER A 40 6.10 -0.23 5.52
CA SER A 40 5.31 0.99 5.43
C SER A 40 4.58 1.08 4.09
N HIS A 41 5.26 0.78 2.98
CA HIS A 41 4.68 0.75 1.63
C HIS A 41 3.48 -0.19 1.53
N MET A 42 3.64 -1.44 1.99
CA MET A 42 2.57 -2.44 2.01
C MET A 42 1.37 -1.97 2.85
N SER A 43 1.67 -1.40 4.02
CA SER A 43 0.65 -0.94 4.96
C SER A 43 -0.17 0.22 4.40
N ILE A 44 0.49 1.21 3.78
CA ILE A 44 -0.17 2.35 3.15
C ILE A 44 -1.03 1.89 1.98
N TRP A 45 -0.51 1.03 1.08
CA TRP A 45 -1.30 0.50 -0.05
C TRP A 45 -2.53 -0.28 0.43
N ALA A 46 -2.42 -0.98 1.56
CA ALA A 46 -3.55 -1.67 2.14
C ALA A 46 -4.63 -0.73 2.68
N VAL A 47 -4.24 0.29 3.45
CA VAL A 47 -5.16 1.29 4.02
C VAL A 47 -5.87 2.08 2.93
N VAL A 48 -5.16 2.49 1.88
CA VAL A 48 -5.74 3.29 0.79
C VAL A 48 -6.47 2.46 -0.27
N LYS A 49 -6.70 1.15 -0.03
CA LYS A 49 -7.43 0.26 -0.94
C LYS A 49 -6.85 0.20 -2.36
N ALA A 50 -5.52 0.37 -2.49
CA ALA A 50 -4.85 0.29 -3.78
C ALA A 50 -4.94 -1.15 -4.36
N PRO A 51 -4.95 -1.30 -5.69
CA PRO A 51 -4.61 -2.56 -6.33
C PRO A 51 -3.24 -3.06 -5.86
N LEU A 52 -3.18 -4.28 -5.31
CA LEU A 52 -1.93 -4.87 -4.82
C LEU A 52 -1.23 -5.63 -5.96
N LEU A 53 -0.68 -4.88 -6.92
CA LEU A 53 0.03 -5.43 -8.07
C LEU A 53 1.52 -5.60 -7.75
N ILE A 54 2.02 -6.85 -7.76
CA ILE A 54 3.42 -7.15 -7.42
C ILE A 54 4.34 -6.73 -8.57
N GLY A 55 5.27 -5.82 -8.31
CA GLY A 55 6.23 -5.31 -9.29
C GLY A 55 7.59 -6.02 -9.33
N CYS A 56 7.86 -6.98 -8.44
CA CYS A 56 9.14 -7.69 -8.37
C CYS A 56 9.14 -9.06 -9.06
N ASP A 57 10.33 -9.63 -9.30
CA ASP A 57 10.46 -10.98 -9.83
C ASP A 57 10.10 -12.01 -8.76
N VAL A 58 8.87 -12.53 -8.84
CA VAL A 58 8.33 -13.50 -7.88
C VAL A 58 9.06 -14.84 -7.86
N ARG A 59 9.88 -15.14 -8.87
CA ARG A 59 10.66 -16.39 -8.95
C ARG A 59 11.92 -16.34 -8.09
N SER A 60 12.35 -15.14 -7.69
CA SER A 60 13.62 -14.90 -7.01
C SER A 60 13.49 -14.02 -5.76
N MET A 61 12.29 -13.89 -5.19
CA MET A 61 12.10 -13.12 -3.95
C MET A 61 12.72 -13.84 -2.74
N ASN A 62 13.23 -13.06 -1.79
CA ASN A 62 13.70 -13.59 -0.51
C ASN A 62 12.54 -13.80 0.48
N ASN A 63 12.81 -14.47 1.61
CA ASN A 63 11.79 -14.76 2.62
C ASN A 63 11.13 -13.50 3.20
N VAL A 64 11.88 -12.41 3.39
CA VAL A 64 11.36 -11.15 3.93
C VAL A 64 10.35 -10.53 2.97
N THR A 65 10.68 -10.47 1.67
CA THR A 65 9.77 -10.01 0.61
C THR A 65 8.52 -10.88 0.55
N TYR A 66 8.68 -12.20 0.62
CA TYR A 66 7.54 -13.13 0.64
C TYR A 66 6.63 -12.91 1.85
N GLU A 67 7.19 -12.78 3.05
CA GLU A 67 6.43 -12.54 4.29
C GLU A 67 5.64 -11.24 4.24
N LEU A 68 6.22 -10.16 3.70
CA LEU A 68 5.52 -8.89 3.53
C LEU A 68 4.38 -9.00 2.51
N LEU A 69 4.64 -9.59 1.34
CA LEU A 69 3.66 -9.72 0.26
C LEU A 69 2.53 -10.71 0.58
N SER A 70 2.78 -11.71 1.44
CA SER A 70 1.81 -12.75 1.80
C SER A 70 1.12 -12.51 3.15
N ASN A 71 1.33 -11.34 3.77
CA ASN A 71 0.73 -11.01 5.06
C ASN A 71 -0.81 -10.95 4.98
N LYS A 72 -1.46 -12.00 5.49
CA LYS A 72 -2.91 -12.18 5.42
C LYS A 72 -3.70 -11.09 6.15
N GLU A 73 -3.16 -10.57 7.24
CA GLU A 73 -3.86 -9.55 8.04
C GLU A 73 -3.89 -8.21 7.30
N VAL A 74 -2.76 -7.82 6.70
CA VAL A 74 -2.66 -6.60 5.90
C VAL A 74 -3.49 -6.72 4.61
N ILE A 75 -3.45 -7.87 3.95
CA ILE A 75 -4.31 -8.16 2.79
C ILE A 75 -5.79 -8.09 3.18
N ALA A 76 -6.19 -8.59 4.36
CA ALA A 76 -7.57 -8.53 4.82
C ALA A 76 -8.06 -7.09 5.03
N VAL A 77 -7.20 -6.17 5.50
CA VAL A 77 -7.51 -4.74 5.56
C VAL A 77 -7.79 -4.20 4.16
N ASN A 78 -6.92 -4.47 3.19
CA ASN A 78 -7.09 -4.07 1.80
C ASN A 78 -8.38 -4.64 1.18
N GLN A 79 -8.68 -5.92 1.43
CA GLN A 79 -9.81 -6.65 0.84
C GLN A 79 -11.13 -6.53 1.64
N ASN A 80 -11.16 -5.71 2.69
CA ASN A 80 -12.39 -5.50 3.46
C ASN A 80 -13.54 -5.00 2.56
N ARG A 81 -14.69 -5.71 2.63
CA ARG A 81 -15.88 -5.54 1.78
C ARG A 81 -16.53 -4.16 1.83
N LEU A 82 -16.34 -3.40 2.92
CA LEU A 82 -16.86 -2.03 3.00
C LEU A 82 -16.26 -1.17 1.89
N GLY A 83 -15.03 -1.46 1.47
CA GLY A 83 -14.47 -0.88 0.26
C GLY A 83 -14.27 0.63 0.32
N VAL A 84 -14.08 1.19 1.52
CA VAL A 84 -13.78 2.60 1.70
C VAL A 84 -12.27 2.77 1.75
N GLN A 85 -11.76 3.64 0.88
CA GLN A 85 -10.35 4.05 0.89
C GLN A 85 -10.05 4.86 2.15
N GLY A 86 -8.99 4.46 2.87
CA GLY A 86 -8.44 5.23 3.99
C GLY A 86 -7.94 6.61 3.57
N LYS A 87 -7.84 7.52 4.53
CA LYS A 87 -7.49 8.92 4.29
C LYS A 87 -6.53 9.39 5.34
N LYS A 88 -5.60 10.23 4.93
CA LYS A 88 -4.74 10.95 5.86
C LYS A 88 -5.55 11.85 6.77
N VAL A 89 -5.51 11.58 8.08
CA VAL A 89 -6.22 12.37 9.09
C VAL A 89 -5.33 13.36 9.82
N LYS A 90 -4.00 13.12 9.84
CA LYS A 90 -3.03 14.04 10.47
C LYS A 90 -1.66 13.93 9.83
N LYS A 91 -0.95 15.06 9.76
CA LYS A 91 0.47 15.16 9.43
C LYS A 91 1.17 16.07 10.44
N ASP A 92 2.31 15.63 10.96
CA ASP A 92 3.15 16.38 11.90
C ASP A 92 4.62 16.20 11.53
N GLY A 93 5.18 17.18 10.81
CA GLY A 93 6.50 17.05 10.18
C GLY A 93 6.55 15.85 9.23
N ASP A 94 7.43 14.90 9.56
CA ASP A 94 7.66 13.66 8.82
C ASP A 94 6.75 12.50 9.27
N LEU A 95 5.88 12.72 10.26
CA LEU A 95 4.95 11.71 10.78
C LEU A 95 3.55 11.90 10.21
N GLU A 96 2.88 10.79 9.89
CA GLU A 96 1.56 10.77 9.27
C GLU A 96 0.65 9.76 9.96
N VAL A 97 -0.65 10.05 9.96
CA VAL A 97 -1.72 9.14 10.41
C VAL A 97 -2.71 9.02 9.26
N ASP A 98 -2.84 7.82 8.72
CA ASP A 98 -3.71 7.44 7.58
C ASP A 98 -4.87 6.52 7.99
#